data_AF-R2RYR8-F1
#
_entry.id   AF-R2RYR8-F1
#
_cell.length_a   1.000
_cell.length_b   1.000
_cell.length_c   1.000
_cell.angle_alpha   90.00
_cell.angle_beta   90.00
_cell.angle_gamma   90.00
#
_symmetry.space_group_name_H-M   'P 1'
#
loop_
_entity.id
_entity.type
_entity.pdbx_description
1 polymer ?
#
loop_
_entity_poly.entity_id
_entity_poly.type
_entity_poly.pdbx_seq_one_letter_code
_entity_poly.pdbx_strand_id
1 'polypeptide(L)'
;MSITRQDYLDFLIDVAFVGQVTEAESSYGFAYQKAINTAYRDVQRTIVYKELRPEEISDFKNKCRNQIANSLQMLLSLAPLNEDVFDAWHQALCENLTQNGILSIGQAQKWVNMTLKNLCVLEALGVEGVSGFTEKTDLFHVPIDTYVVELVRKEQLGILIEAEIKRSRGGASSAWSKWHDYASYLKVQKAFRSRLKGGQSPFEWELKGWKRK
;
A
#
# COMPACT_ATOMS: atom_id res chain seq x y z
N MET A 1 -10.29 -20.26 3.15
CA MET A 1 -11.38 -19.50 3.81
C MET A 1 -11.38 -18.10 3.20
N SER A 2 -12.48 -17.65 2.61
CA SER A 2 -12.60 -16.33 1.95
C SER A 2 -12.64 -15.18 2.95
N ILE A 3 -12.29 -13.95 2.52
CA ILE A 3 -12.58 -12.72 3.29
C ILE A 3 -14.09 -12.63 3.58
N THR A 4 -14.46 -12.22 4.78
CA THR A 4 -15.85 -11.96 5.19
C THR A 4 -16.18 -10.47 5.17
N ARG A 5 -17.47 -10.13 5.09
CA ARG A 5 -17.93 -8.74 5.22
C ARG A 5 -17.51 -8.09 6.56
N GLN A 6 -17.39 -8.87 7.63
CA GLN A 6 -16.95 -8.37 8.92
C GLN A 6 -15.50 -7.89 8.90
N ASP A 7 -14.61 -8.60 8.19
CA ASP A 7 -13.21 -8.18 8.02
C ASP A 7 -13.11 -6.80 7.35
N TYR A 8 -13.98 -6.53 6.37
CA TYR A 8 -14.07 -5.20 5.73
C TYR A 8 -14.62 -4.13 6.67
N LEU A 9 -15.65 -4.45 7.47
CA LEU A 9 -16.24 -3.49 8.42
C LEU A 9 -15.28 -3.12 9.54
N ASP A 10 -14.52 -4.09 10.07
CA ASP A 10 -13.51 -3.88 11.10
C ASP A 10 -12.42 -2.92 10.61
N PHE A 11 -12.04 -3.00 9.32
CA PHE A 11 -11.10 -2.07 8.69
C PHE A 11 -11.73 -0.70 8.34
N LEU A 12 -13.01 -0.68 7.91
CA LEU A 12 -13.73 0.55 7.55
C LEU A 12 -13.82 1.54 8.72
N ILE A 13 -13.98 1.07 9.95
CA ILE A 13 -14.05 1.93 11.13
C ILE A 13 -12.81 2.84 11.22
N ASP A 14 -11.64 2.36 10.76
CA ASP A 14 -10.41 3.15 10.70
C ASP A 14 -10.33 4.04 9.43
N VAL A 15 -10.81 3.55 8.28
CA VAL A 15 -10.82 4.32 7.01
C VAL A 15 -11.85 5.46 7.03
N ALA A 16 -12.99 5.26 7.69
CA ALA A 16 -14.14 6.15 7.61
C ALA A 16 -14.02 7.39 8.50
N PHE A 17 -13.29 7.33 9.62
CA PHE A 17 -13.35 8.35 10.68
C PHE A 17 -12.14 9.27 10.82
N VAL A 18 -11.08 9.10 10.02
CA VAL A 18 -9.95 10.04 10.07
C VAL A 18 -10.03 10.98 8.87
N GLY A 19 -10.21 12.28 9.15
CA GLY A 19 -9.91 13.38 8.22
C GLY A 19 -11.04 14.02 7.45
N GLN A 20 -11.23 15.32 7.66
CA GLN A 20 -11.94 16.17 6.71
C GLN A 20 -11.21 16.14 5.36
N VAL A 21 -11.91 15.70 4.31
CA VAL A 21 -11.52 16.00 2.93
C VAL A 21 -11.99 17.43 2.69
N THR A 22 -11.06 18.38 2.67
CA THR A 22 -11.37 19.70 2.15
C THR A 22 -11.62 19.58 0.66
N GLU A 23 -12.75 20.12 0.18
CA GLU A 23 -13.17 20.24 -1.22
C GLU A 23 -12.19 21.10 -2.05
N ALA A 24 -10.92 20.70 -2.12
CA ALA A 24 -10.08 21.15 -3.21
C ALA A 24 -10.53 20.38 -4.46
N GLU A 25 -10.71 21.08 -5.57
CA GLU A 25 -10.96 20.50 -6.90
C GLU A 25 -9.89 19.45 -7.20
N SER A 26 -10.22 18.19 -6.95
CA SER A 26 -9.37 17.05 -7.23
C SER A 26 -9.89 16.42 -8.52
N SER A 27 -8.94 16.03 -9.38
CA SER A 27 -9.24 15.41 -10.68
C SER A 27 -9.82 13.99 -10.57
N TYR A 28 -10.09 13.49 -9.36
CA TYR A 28 -10.54 12.12 -9.10
C TYR A 28 -11.56 12.08 -7.94
N GLY A 29 -12.43 11.07 -7.96
CA GLY A 29 -13.59 11.00 -7.08
C GLY A 29 -13.27 10.99 -5.57
N PHE A 30 -14.25 11.40 -4.76
CA PHE A 30 -14.12 11.52 -3.30
C PHE A 30 -13.57 10.26 -2.61
N ALA A 31 -14.01 9.08 -3.05
CA ALA A 31 -13.56 7.81 -2.48
C ALA A 31 -12.06 7.55 -2.69
N TYR A 32 -11.53 7.89 -3.87
CA TYR A 32 -10.09 7.81 -4.17
C TYR A 32 -9.30 8.80 -3.31
N GLN A 33 -9.79 10.04 -3.18
CA GLN A 33 -9.17 11.03 -2.28
C GLN A 33 -9.10 10.51 -0.85
N LYS A 34 -10.20 9.96 -0.34
CA LYS A 34 -10.26 9.39 1.01
C LYS A 34 -9.27 8.23 1.15
N ALA A 35 -9.25 7.29 0.22
CA ALA A 35 -8.33 6.14 0.24
C ALA A 35 -6.85 6.56 0.25
N ILE A 36 -6.47 7.47 -0.65
CA ILE A 36 -5.09 7.96 -0.77
C ILE A 36 -4.67 8.77 0.47
N ASN A 37 -5.55 9.64 0.98
CA ASN A 37 -5.25 10.48 2.13
C ASN A 37 -5.17 9.67 3.42
N THR A 38 -6.03 8.67 3.61
CA THR A 38 -5.95 7.76 4.74
C THR A 38 -4.65 6.97 4.70
N ALA A 39 -4.29 6.39 3.55
CA ALA A 39 -3.01 5.67 3.38
C ALA A 39 -1.79 6.56 3.65
N TYR A 40 -1.84 7.84 3.25
CA TYR A 40 -0.77 8.80 3.53
C TYR A 40 -0.54 8.98 5.04
N ARG A 41 -1.58 8.93 5.88
CA ARG A 41 -1.43 9.11 7.32
C ARG A 41 -0.62 8.02 8.00
N ASP A 42 -0.62 6.81 7.45
CA ASP A 42 0.18 5.70 7.99
C ASP A 42 1.67 5.91 7.73
N VAL A 43 2.00 6.50 6.59
CA VAL A 43 3.39 6.73 6.18
C VAL A 43 3.95 8.07 6.67
N GLN A 44 3.11 9.09 6.87
CA GLN A 44 3.55 10.47 7.15
C GLN A 44 4.51 10.59 8.35
N ARG A 45 4.29 9.76 9.38
CA ARG A 45 5.11 9.75 10.60
C ARG A 45 6.56 9.30 10.38
N THR A 46 6.83 8.72 9.21
CA THR A 46 8.17 8.24 8.83
C THR A 46 8.87 9.19 7.86
N ILE A 47 8.16 10.14 7.26
CA ILE A 47 8.70 11.05 6.24
C ILE A 47 9.41 12.21 6.93
N VAL A 48 10.58 12.55 6.42
CA VAL A 48 11.40 13.66 6.92
C VAL A 48 11.44 14.74 5.83
N TYR A 49 10.69 15.82 6.03
CA TYR A 49 10.60 16.96 5.10
C TYR A 49 11.70 18.00 5.32
N LYS A 50 12.93 17.56 5.66
CA LYS A 50 14.03 18.50 5.91
C LYS A 50 14.16 19.45 4.71
N GLU A 51 14.35 20.74 5.01
CA GLU A 51 14.63 21.79 4.03
C GLU A 51 13.43 22.23 3.15
N LEU A 52 12.23 21.70 3.34
CA LEU A 52 11.03 22.15 2.63
C LEU A 52 10.17 23.09 3.47
N ARG A 53 9.67 24.14 2.83
CA ARG A 53 8.67 25.06 3.38
C ARG A 53 7.27 24.42 3.35
N PRO A 54 6.31 24.88 4.18
CA PRO A 54 4.96 24.32 4.23
C PRO A 54 4.26 24.22 2.87
N GLU A 55 4.42 25.22 2.01
CA GLU A 55 3.88 25.27 0.65
C GLU A 55 4.50 24.17 -0.23
N GLU A 56 5.81 23.97 -0.17
CA GLU A 56 6.53 22.94 -0.93
C GLU A 56 6.14 21.54 -0.47
N ILE A 57 5.92 21.37 0.85
CA ILE A 57 5.39 20.13 1.42
C ILE A 57 3.97 19.86 0.91
N SER A 58 3.13 20.90 0.82
CA SER A 58 1.76 20.78 0.29
C SER A 58 1.76 20.37 -1.18
N ASP A 59 2.58 21.04 -1.99
CA ASP A 59 2.72 20.77 -3.42
C ASP A 59 3.26 19.37 -3.68
N PHE A 60 4.27 18.96 -2.92
CA PHE A 60 4.80 17.60 -2.95
C PHE A 60 3.70 16.56 -2.67
N LYS A 61 2.92 16.75 -1.59
CA LYS A 61 1.83 15.82 -1.25
C LYS A 61 0.79 15.75 -2.36
N ASN A 62 0.38 16.89 -2.89
CA ASN A 62 -0.60 16.96 -3.98
C ASN A 62 -0.08 16.28 -5.25
N LYS A 63 1.18 16.51 -5.61
CA LYS A 63 1.83 15.83 -6.74
C LYS A 63 1.81 14.31 -6.57
N CYS A 64 2.24 13.80 -5.41
CA CYS A 64 2.23 12.36 -5.12
C CYS A 64 0.82 11.77 -5.17
N ARG A 65 -0.18 12.45 -4.58
CA ARG A 65 -1.59 12.02 -4.62
C ARG A 65 -2.10 11.91 -6.05
N ASN A 66 -1.83 12.93 -6.88
CA ASN A 66 -2.22 12.93 -8.30
C ASN A 66 -1.51 11.81 -9.08
N GLN A 67 -0.22 11.57 -8.83
CA GLN A 67 0.52 10.46 -9.44
C GLN A 67 -0.08 9.09 -9.08
N ILE A 68 -0.46 8.88 -7.83
CA ILE A 68 -1.13 7.66 -7.37
C ILE A 68 -2.49 7.53 -8.06
N ALA A 69 -3.33 8.58 -8.01
CA ALA A 69 -4.66 8.56 -8.60
C ALA A 69 -4.62 8.25 -10.11
N ASN A 70 -3.76 8.93 -10.87
CA ASN A 70 -3.59 8.70 -12.29
C ASN A 70 -3.10 7.27 -12.58
N SER A 71 -2.16 6.76 -11.77
CA SER A 71 -1.65 5.40 -11.95
C SER A 71 -2.69 4.33 -11.63
N LEU A 72 -3.62 4.59 -10.71
CA LEU A 72 -4.76 3.70 -10.44
C LEU A 72 -5.72 3.64 -11.62
N GLN A 73 -5.99 4.77 -12.28
CA GLN A 73 -6.80 4.78 -13.51
C GLN A 73 -6.13 3.96 -14.62
N MET A 74 -4.80 4.09 -14.76
CA MET A 74 -4.03 3.25 -15.68
C MET A 74 -4.16 1.77 -15.33
N LEU A 75 -4.00 1.39 -14.05
CA LEU A 75 -4.12 0.01 -13.59
C LEU A 75 -5.46 -0.62 -13.98
N LEU A 76 -6.57 0.10 -13.82
CA LEU A 76 -7.91 -0.39 -14.17
C LEU A 76 -8.09 -0.61 -15.68
N SER A 77 -7.31 0.10 -16.51
CA SER A 77 -7.32 -0.04 -17.97
C SER A 77 -6.38 -1.13 -18.51
N LEU A 78 -5.49 -1.70 -17.69
CA LEU A 78 -4.53 -2.71 -18.14
C LEU A 78 -5.22 -4.07 -18.37
N ALA A 79 -5.09 -4.58 -19.59
CA ALA A 79 -5.55 -5.93 -19.96
C ALA A 79 -4.60 -6.57 -21.01
N PRO A 80 -4.15 -7.82 -20.81
CA PRO A 80 -4.34 -8.66 -19.63
C PRO A 80 -3.51 -8.17 -18.44
N LEU A 81 -4.07 -8.28 -17.24
CA LEU A 81 -3.35 -7.99 -15.99
C LEU A 81 -2.92 -9.31 -15.34
N ASN A 82 -1.61 -9.51 -15.17
CA ASN A 82 -1.01 -10.65 -14.49
C ASN A 82 0.03 -10.17 -13.45
N GLU A 83 0.66 -11.08 -12.72
CA GLU A 83 1.64 -10.74 -11.68
C GLU A 83 2.80 -9.88 -12.21
N ASP A 84 3.39 -10.23 -13.35
CA ASP A 84 4.54 -9.49 -13.90
C ASP A 84 4.15 -8.08 -14.36
N VAL A 85 2.97 -7.93 -14.98
CA VAL A 85 2.44 -6.62 -15.39
C VAL A 85 2.12 -5.76 -14.15
N PHE A 86 1.54 -6.35 -13.11
CA PHE A 86 1.27 -5.66 -11.86
C PHE A 86 2.57 -5.23 -11.15
N ASP A 87 3.55 -6.13 -11.07
CA ASP A 87 4.85 -5.86 -10.45
C ASP A 87 5.57 -4.69 -11.15
N ALA A 88 5.52 -4.65 -12.48
CA ALA A 88 6.10 -3.59 -13.30
C ALA A 88 5.37 -2.25 -13.12
N TRP A 89 4.02 -2.26 -13.13
CA TRP A 89 3.21 -1.07 -12.84
C TRP A 89 3.51 -0.52 -11.45
N HIS A 90 3.54 -1.39 -10.43
CA HIS A 90 3.80 -1.01 -9.06
C HIS A 90 5.23 -0.48 -8.89
N GLN A 91 6.21 -1.06 -9.58
CA GLN A 91 7.59 -0.59 -9.59
C GLN A 91 7.69 0.82 -10.16
N ALA A 92 7.15 1.03 -11.36
CA ALA A 92 7.19 2.32 -12.03
C ALA A 92 6.54 3.42 -11.17
N LEU A 93 5.40 3.13 -10.54
CA LEU A 93 4.76 4.07 -9.62
C LEU A 93 5.63 4.35 -8.40
N CYS A 94 6.17 3.34 -7.72
CA CYS A 94 7.01 3.53 -6.55
C CYS A 94 8.26 4.35 -6.89
N GLU A 95 8.96 4.02 -7.97
CA GLU A 95 10.15 4.74 -8.40
C GLU A 95 9.81 6.20 -8.72
N ASN A 96 8.73 6.46 -9.45
CA ASN A 96 8.25 7.82 -9.75
C ASN A 96 7.96 8.65 -8.50
N LEU A 97 7.36 8.05 -7.46
CA LEU A 97 7.10 8.73 -6.18
C LEU A 97 8.39 9.08 -5.43
N THR A 98 9.45 8.29 -5.61
CA THR A 98 10.75 8.48 -4.94
C THR A 98 11.73 9.40 -5.69
N GLN A 99 11.46 9.77 -6.94
CA GLN A 99 12.38 10.57 -7.78
C GLN A 99 12.81 11.91 -7.17
N ASN A 100 11.97 12.52 -6.34
CA ASN A 100 12.27 13.78 -5.64
C ASN A 100 13.21 13.60 -4.43
N GLY A 101 13.57 12.37 -4.05
CA GLY A 101 14.43 12.06 -2.91
C GLY A 101 13.79 12.21 -1.54
N ILE A 102 12.51 12.59 -1.44
CA ILE A 102 11.80 12.78 -0.18
C ILE A 102 11.29 11.44 0.37
N LEU A 103 10.82 10.56 -0.52
CA LEU A 103 10.34 9.22 -0.16
C LEU A 103 11.40 8.17 -0.44
N SER A 104 11.47 7.17 0.45
CA SER A 104 12.09 5.89 0.15
C SER A 104 11.11 4.95 -0.58
N ILE A 105 11.63 3.89 -1.20
CA ILE A 105 10.77 2.84 -1.80
C ILE A 105 9.87 2.21 -0.74
N GLY A 106 10.39 2.01 0.47
CA GLY A 106 9.61 1.51 1.59
C GLY A 106 8.40 2.39 1.94
N GLN A 107 8.55 3.71 1.85
CA GLN A 107 7.46 4.66 2.06
C GLN A 107 6.48 4.68 0.88
N ALA A 108 7.00 4.71 -0.34
CA ALA A 108 6.18 4.69 -1.55
C ALA A 108 5.30 3.43 -1.62
N GLN A 109 5.87 2.23 -1.44
CA GLN A 109 5.09 0.98 -1.45
C GLN A 109 4.03 0.97 -0.36
N LYS A 110 4.31 1.51 0.83
CA LYS A 110 3.33 1.51 1.93
C LYS A 110 2.12 2.37 1.55
N TRP A 111 2.38 3.56 0.99
CA TRP A 111 1.32 4.45 0.56
C TRP A 111 0.48 3.84 -0.56
N VAL A 112 1.12 3.28 -1.59
CA VAL A 112 0.41 2.63 -2.72
C VAL A 112 -0.41 1.43 -2.26
N ASN A 113 0.18 0.52 -1.48
CA ASN A 113 -0.48 -0.72 -1.07
C ASN A 113 -1.62 -0.46 -0.07
N MET A 114 -1.45 0.49 0.86
CA MET A 114 -2.56 0.90 1.72
C MET A 114 -3.67 1.59 0.95
N THR A 115 -3.35 2.33 -0.12
CA THR A 115 -4.37 2.94 -0.98
C THR A 115 -5.21 1.87 -1.67
N LEU A 116 -4.56 0.88 -2.28
CA LEU A 116 -5.26 -0.25 -2.91
C LEU A 116 -6.14 -1.00 -1.90
N LYS A 117 -5.64 -1.24 -0.68
CA LYS A 117 -6.41 -1.85 0.40
C LYS A 117 -7.65 -1.04 0.77
N ASN A 118 -7.49 0.26 0.95
CA ASN A 118 -8.61 1.16 1.24
C ASN A 118 -9.65 1.12 0.12
N LEU A 119 -9.23 1.11 -1.14
CA LEU A 119 -10.14 1.04 -2.30
C LEU A 119 -10.89 -0.29 -2.35
N CYS A 120 -10.23 -1.42 -2.12
CA CYS A 120 -10.91 -2.73 -2.01
C CYS A 120 -11.97 -2.74 -0.92
N VAL A 121 -11.67 -2.13 0.24
CA VAL A 121 -12.65 -2.08 1.34
C VAL A 121 -13.83 -1.19 0.98
N LEU A 122 -13.58 -0.02 0.40
CA LEU A 122 -14.65 0.88 -0.04
C LEU A 122 -15.54 0.21 -1.10
N GLU A 123 -14.95 -0.48 -2.08
CA GLU A 123 -15.67 -1.24 -3.10
C GLU A 123 -16.49 -2.39 -2.50
N ALA A 124 -15.90 -3.19 -1.62
CA ALA A 124 -16.59 -4.32 -0.97
C ALA A 124 -17.79 -3.87 -0.10
N LEU A 125 -17.80 -2.61 0.32
CA LEU A 125 -18.90 -2.00 1.07
C LEU A 125 -19.90 -1.25 0.21
N GLY A 126 -19.71 -1.24 -1.11
CA GLY A 126 -20.62 -0.62 -2.07
C GLY A 126 -20.54 0.90 -2.09
N VAL A 127 -19.40 1.50 -1.77
CA VAL A 127 -19.20 2.95 -1.91
C VAL A 127 -19.21 3.32 -3.39
N GLU A 128 -20.10 4.24 -3.77
CA GLU A 128 -20.25 4.68 -5.15
C GLU A 128 -18.95 5.25 -5.74
N GLY A 129 -18.72 5.00 -7.03
CA GLY A 129 -17.55 5.49 -7.75
C GLY A 129 -16.25 4.72 -7.52
N VAL A 130 -16.30 3.57 -6.84
CA VAL A 130 -15.17 2.63 -6.71
C VAL A 130 -15.58 1.26 -7.25
N SER A 131 -14.84 0.76 -8.22
CA SER A 131 -15.02 -0.58 -8.78
C SER A 131 -13.74 -1.10 -9.42
N GLY A 132 -13.64 -2.42 -9.53
CA GLY A 132 -12.59 -3.09 -10.29
C GLY A 132 -11.31 -3.37 -9.50
N PHE A 133 -11.27 -3.18 -8.18
CA PHE A 133 -10.11 -3.50 -7.35
C PHE A 133 -10.25 -4.87 -6.67
N THR A 134 -11.44 -5.21 -6.18
CA THR A 134 -11.68 -6.45 -5.42
C THR A 134 -11.33 -7.71 -6.20
N GLU A 135 -11.65 -7.76 -7.49
CA GLU A 135 -11.31 -8.85 -8.42
C GLU A 135 -9.80 -8.99 -8.71
N LYS A 136 -8.99 -7.99 -8.37
CA LYS A 136 -7.53 -7.94 -8.62
C LYS A 136 -6.71 -8.20 -7.36
N THR A 137 -7.36 -8.48 -6.23
CA THR A 137 -6.72 -8.65 -4.90
C THR A 137 -5.67 -9.75 -4.86
N ASP A 138 -5.76 -10.77 -5.71
CA ASP A 138 -4.74 -11.83 -5.82
C ASP A 138 -3.37 -11.32 -6.27
N LEU A 139 -3.33 -10.19 -6.98
CA LEU A 139 -2.11 -9.58 -7.49
C LEU A 139 -1.47 -8.62 -6.48
N PHE A 140 -2.29 -8.06 -5.58
CA PHE A 140 -1.91 -6.93 -4.74
C PHE A 140 -0.81 -7.30 -3.74
N HIS A 141 0.14 -6.36 -3.61
CA HIS A 141 1.23 -6.48 -2.66
C HIS A 141 0.77 -6.22 -1.23
N VAL A 142 1.46 -6.86 -0.28
CA VAL A 142 1.30 -6.61 1.15
C VAL A 142 1.91 -5.24 1.49
N PRO A 143 1.19 -4.36 2.23
CA PRO A 143 1.69 -3.04 2.63
C PRO A 143 2.73 -3.16 3.76
N ILE A 144 3.98 -3.46 3.42
CA ILE A 144 5.05 -3.77 4.40
C ILE A 144 5.26 -2.59 5.33
N ASP A 145 5.07 -2.82 6.63
CA ASP A 145 5.40 -1.88 7.69
C ASP A 145 5.86 -2.63 8.95
N THR A 146 5.98 -1.89 10.06
CA THR A 146 6.35 -2.48 11.35
C THR A 146 5.32 -3.51 11.82
N TYR A 147 4.03 -3.28 11.55
CA TYR A 147 2.95 -4.19 11.96
C TYR A 147 3.01 -5.49 11.17
N VAL A 148 3.13 -5.44 9.84
CA VAL A 148 3.28 -6.63 8.99
C VAL A 148 4.52 -7.42 9.40
N VAL A 149 5.64 -6.75 9.67
CA VAL A 149 6.87 -7.39 10.15
C VAL A 149 6.66 -8.10 11.49
N GLU A 150 5.91 -7.50 12.42
CA GLU A 150 5.53 -8.11 13.70
C GLU A 150 4.60 -9.31 13.50
N LEU A 151 3.63 -9.19 12.60
CA LEU A 151 2.64 -10.22 12.29
C LEU A 151 3.31 -11.46 11.69
N VAL A 152 4.22 -11.29 10.72
CA VAL A 152 5.01 -12.39 10.14
C VAL A 152 5.74 -13.19 11.23
N ARG A 153 6.35 -12.50 12.20
CA ARG A 153 7.07 -13.13 13.32
C ARG A 153 6.11 -13.88 14.26
N LYS A 154 4.99 -13.24 14.61
CA LYS A 154 3.99 -13.80 15.53
C LYS A 154 3.33 -15.05 14.97
N GLU A 155 2.95 -15.03 13.70
CA GLU A 155 2.29 -16.14 13.03
C GLU A 155 3.26 -17.19 12.49
N GLN A 156 4.58 -16.99 12.66
CA GLN A 156 5.64 -17.85 12.14
C GLN A 156 5.42 -18.14 10.64
N LEU A 157 5.03 -17.10 9.90
CA LEU A 157 4.55 -17.25 8.53
C LEU A 157 5.61 -17.86 7.61
N GLY A 158 6.89 -17.76 7.97
CA GLY A 158 7.94 -18.62 7.43
C GLY A 158 9.32 -17.99 7.51
N ILE A 159 10.32 -18.84 7.74
CA ILE A 159 11.74 -18.45 7.81
C ILE A 159 12.17 -17.69 6.55
N LEU A 160 11.60 -18.02 5.38
CA LEU A 160 11.91 -17.37 4.11
C LEU A 160 11.52 -15.88 4.07
N ILE A 161 10.29 -15.53 4.49
CA ILE A 161 9.83 -14.13 4.49
C ILE A 161 10.66 -13.31 5.49
N GLU A 162 10.91 -13.86 6.68
CA GLU A 162 11.77 -13.21 7.66
C GLU A 162 13.20 -13.02 7.16
N ALA A 163 13.75 -14.01 6.46
CA ALA A 163 15.09 -13.94 5.89
C ALA A 163 15.17 -12.86 4.80
N GLU A 164 14.17 -12.74 3.91
CA GLU A 164 14.14 -11.68 2.91
C GLU A 164 13.99 -10.29 3.55
N ILE A 165 13.12 -10.16 4.57
CA ILE A 165 13.00 -8.91 5.32
C ILE A 165 14.32 -8.57 6.01
N LYS A 166 15.04 -9.54 6.58
CA LYS A 166 16.35 -9.33 7.21
C LYS A 166 17.42 -8.92 6.19
N ARG A 167 17.48 -9.59 5.03
CA ARG A 167 18.42 -9.25 3.94
C ARG A 167 18.18 -7.84 3.40
N SER A 168 16.91 -7.45 3.27
CA SER A 168 16.51 -6.12 2.78
C SER A 168 16.89 -4.98 3.75
N ARG A 169 17.33 -5.27 4.99
CA ARG A 169 17.71 -4.26 6.00
C ARG A 169 19.17 -3.78 5.91
N GLY A 170 19.99 -4.29 4.99
CA GLY A 170 21.35 -3.79 4.75
C GLY A 170 22.27 -3.74 5.99
N GLY A 171 22.03 -4.60 7.00
CA GLY A 171 22.91 -4.76 8.16
C GLY A 171 22.89 -3.68 9.25
N ALA A 172 22.41 -2.44 9.01
CA ALA A 172 22.57 -1.34 9.99
C ALA A 172 21.35 -0.44 10.24
N SER A 173 20.27 -0.48 9.44
CA SER A 173 19.01 0.22 9.80
C SER A 173 17.77 -0.59 9.44
N SER A 174 17.07 -1.04 10.48
CA SER A 174 16.10 -2.15 10.47
C SER A 174 14.67 -1.78 10.08
N ALA A 175 14.43 -0.54 9.62
CA ALA A 175 13.09 -0.01 9.37
C ALA A 175 12.73 -0.06 7.88
N TRP A 176 11.57 -0.63 7.56
CA TRP A 176 10.99 -0.70 6.21
C TRP A 176 10.97 0.68 5.53
N SER A 177 10.75 1.76 6.28
CA SER A 177 10.68 3.14 5.77
C SER A 177 12.01 3.68 5.24
N LYS A 178 13.11 2.93 5.35
CA LYS A 178 14.44 3.27 4.81
C LYS A 178 14.88 2.34 3.67
N TRP A 179 13.97 1.54 3.13
CA TRP A 179 14.28 0.69 1.98
C TRP A 179 14.33 1.55 0.72
N HIS A 180 15.47 1.56 0.03
CA HIS A 180 15.69 2.33 -1.20
C HIS A 180 15.74 1.46 -2.47
N ASP A 181 15.87 0.14 -2.31
CA ASP A 181 15.93 -0.80 -3.43
C ASP A 181 14.58 -1.52 -3.62
N TYR A 182 13.99 -1.35 -4.81
CA TYR A 182 12.75 -2.02 -5.16
C TYR A 182 12.93 -3.53 -5.34
N ALA A 183 14.09 -3.99 -5.83
CA ALA A 183 14.32 -5.42 -6.05
C ALA A 183 14.29 -6.20 -4.73
N SER A 184 14.87 -5.65 -3.66
CA SER A 184 14.81 -6.20 -2.30
C SER A 184 13.37 -6.25 -1.77
N TYR A 185 12.60 -5.18 -1.95
CA TYR A 185 11.17 -5.16 -1.63
C TYR A 185 10.39 -6.26 -2.39
N LEU A 186 10.62 -6.39 -3.70
CA LEU A 186 9.91 -7.35 -4.54
C LEU A 186 10.19 -8.80 -4.13
N LYS A 187 11.41 -9.12 -3.69
CA LYS A 187 11.74 -10.45 -3.13
C LYS A 187 10.86 -10.79 -1.93
N VAL A 188 10.56 -9.82 -1.06
CA VAL A 188 9.65 -10.01 0.07
C VAL A 188 8.23 -10.32 -0.42
N GLN A 189 7.73 -9.60 -1.42
CA GLN A 189 6.39 -9.85 -2.00
C GLN A 189 6.31 -11.24 -2.64
N LYS A 190 7.33 -11.64 -3.40
CA LYS A 190 7.41 -12.99 -3.99
C LYS A 190 7.45 -14.08 -2.92
N ALA A 191 8.12 -13.83 -1.78
CA ALA A 191 8.11 -14.75 -0.65
C ALA A 191 6.71 -14.89 -0.04
N PHE A 192 5.94 -13.80 0.08
CA PHE A 192 4.53 -13.86 0.51
C PHE A 192 3.68 -14.68 -0.46
N ARG A 193 3.73 -14.39 -1.76
CA ARG A 193 2.99 -15.13 -2.80
C ARG A 193 3.32 -16.62 -2.75
N SER A 194 4.60 -16.97 -2.71
CA SER A 194 5.03 -18.36 -2.65
C SER A 194 4.54 -19.08 -1.39
N ARG A 195 4.50 -18.40 -0.25
CA ARG A 195 4.15 -19.01 1.03
C ARG A 195 2.65 -19.21 1.22
N LEU A 196 1.85 -18.30 0.68
CA LEU A 196 0.39 -18.28 0.80
C LEU A 196 -0.31 -18.95 -0.39
N LYS A 197 0.45 -19.31 -1.44
CA LYS A 197 -0.04 -19.97 -2.65
C LYS A 197 -0.99 -21.14 -2.34
N GLY A 198 -2.17 -21.10 -2.96
CA GLY A 198 -3.17 -22.17 -2.86
C GLY A 198 -4.04 -22.16 -1.60
N GLY A 199 -3.88 -21.18 -0.70
CA GLY A 199 -4.69 -21.05 0.52
C GLY A 199 -5.48 -19.74 0.62
N GLN A 200 -4.79 -18.62 0.46
CA GLN A 200 -5.36 -17.27 0.45
C GLN A 200 -4.38 -16.30 -0.21
N SER A 201 -4.84 -15.16 -0.70
CA SER A 201 -3.93 -14.18 -1.28
C SER A 201 -3.13 -13.43 -0.21
N PRO A 202 -1.96 -12.84 -0.54
CA PRO A 202 -1.22 -11.99 0.38
C PRO A 202 -2.05 -10.82 0.92
N PHE A 203 -2.92 -10.26 0.08
CA PHE A 203 -3.87 -9.22 0.48
C PHE A 203 -4.85 -9.74 1.53
N GLU A 204 -5.49 -10.89 1.27
CA GLU A 204 -6.46 -11.47 2.20
C GLU A 204 -5.84 -11.82 3.55
N TRP A 205 -4.61 -12.35 3.54
CA TRP A 205 -3.87 -12.66 4.76
C TRP A 205 -3.63 -11.40 5.60
N GLU A 206 -3.14 -10.32 4.99
CA GLU A 206 -2.85 -9.08 5.72
C GLU A 206 -4.13 -8.42 6.24
N LEU A 207 -5.21 -8.43 5.44
CA LEU A 207 -6.49 -7.86 5.84
C LEU A 207 -7.10 -8.59 7.04
N LYS A 208 -7.08 -9.93 7.06
CA LYS A 208 -7.57 -10.73 8.22
C LYS A 208 -6.66 -10.67 9.43
N GLY A 209 -5.36 -10.58 9.18
CA GLY A 209 -4.34 -10.43 10.21
C GLY A 209 -4.48 -9.11 10.96
N TRP A 210 -5.08 -8.10 10.31
CA TRP A 210 -5.37 -6.81 10.89
C TRP A 210 -6.29 -6.94 12.11
N LYS A 211 -5.69 -6.71 13.28
CA LYS A 211 -6.38 -6.59 14.56
C LYS A 211 -5.94 -5.29 15.20
N ARG A 212 -6.93 -4.49 15.60
CA ARG A 212 -6.74 -3.21 16.29
C ARG A 212 -5.69 -3.36 17.40
N LYS A 213 -4.69 -2.47 17.42
CA LYS A 213 -3.84 -2.24 18.60
C LYS A 213 -4.60 -1.38 19.61
#